data_AF-A0A1R3UHQ9-F1
#
_entry.id   AF-A0A1R3UHQ9-F1
#
_cell.length_a   1.000
_cell.length_b   1.000
_cell.length_c   1.000
_cell.angle_alpha   90.00
_cell.angle_beta   90.00
_cell.angle_gamma   90.00
#
_symmetry.space_group_name_H-M   'P 1'
#
loop_
_entity.id
_entity.type
_entity.pdbx_description
1 polymer ?
#
loop_
_entity_poly.entity_id
_entity_poly.type
_entity_poly.pdbx_seq_one_letter_code
_entity_poly.pdbx_strand_id
1 'polypeptide(L)' 'MIFKKSSYSTAQSQNCVEVADIPCGTAIRDSKHPTHGHLPFPSAEWDAFLTTTLTTSHLPRT' A
#
# COMPACT_ATOMS: atom_id res chain seq x y z
N MET A 1 -0.85 -7.97 -13.47
CA MET A 1 -0.73 -7.34 -12.14
C MET A 1 0.72 -7.47 -11.70
N ILE A 2 1.43 -6.35 -11.51
CA ILE A 2 2.85 -6.34 -11.14
C ILE A 2 2.96 -5.68 -9.77
N PHE A 3 3.48 -6.42 -8.78
CA PHE A 3 3.64 -5.92 -7.41
C PHE A 3 4.94 -5.16 -7.25
N LYS A 4 4.86 -3.97 -6.63
CA LYS A 4 6.00 -3.11 -6.31
C LYS A 4 6.10 -2.89 -4.81
N LYS A 5 7.34 -2.89 -4.33
CA LYS A 5 7.68 -2.52 -2.96
C LYS A 5 8.10 -1.05 -2.92
N SER A 6 7.89 -0.39 -1.79
CA SER A 6 8.36 0.98 -1.60
C SER A 6 9.89 1.06 -1.65
N SER A 7 10.44 2.14 -2.21
CA SER A 7 11.88 2.41 -2.17
C SER A 7 12.39 2.66 -0.75
N TYR A 8 11.51 2.99 0.19
CA TYR A 8 11.83 3.15 1.61
C TYR A 8 11.92 1.81 2.36
N SER A 9 11.60 0.70 1.72
CA SER A 9 11.74 -0.64 2.33
C SER A 9 13.19 -1.10 2.26
N THR A 10 13.88 -1.12 3.40
CA THR A 10 15.21 -1.73 3.54
C THR A 10 15.10 -3.18 4.01
N ALA A 11 16.16 -3.98 3.85
CA ALA A 11 16.20 -5.38 4.33
C ALA A 11 15.99 -5.52 5.85
N GLN A 12 16.19 -4.44 6.61
CA GLN A 12 15.95 -4.36 8.06
C GLN A 12 14.55 -3.82 8.39
N SER A 13 13.83 -3.26 7.42
CA SER A 13 12.47 -2.75 7.64
C SER A 13 11.48 -3.91 7.75
N GLN A 14 10.64 -3.89 8.79
CA GLN A 14 9.63 -4.92 9.04
C GLN A 14 8.33 -4.69 8.24
N ASN A 15 8.31 -3.74 7.31
CA ASN A 15 7.11 -3.37 6.57
C ASN A 15 6.92 -4.36 5.39
N CYS A 16 6.04 -5.34 5.59
CA CYS A 16 5.88 -6.52 4.73
C CYS A 16 4.68 -6.39 3.76
N VAL A 17 4.56 -5.26 3.07
CA VAL A 17 3.46 -5.04 2.11
C VAL A 17 3.98 -4.65 0.74
N GLU A 18 3.30 -5.15 -0.29
CA GLU A 18 3.48 -4.76 -1.69
C GLU A 18 2.15 -4.33 -2.27
N VAL A 19 2.19 -3.39 -3.21
CA VAL A 19 1.01 -2.89 -3.90
C VAL A 19 1.11 -3.12 -5.40
N ALA A 20 -0.02 -3.29 -6.09
CA ALA A 20 -0.07 -3.38 -7.54
C ALA A 20 -1.28 -2.61 -8.08
N ASP A 21 -1.06 -1.88 -9.17
CA ASP A 21 -2.14 -1.23 -9.90
C ASP A 21 -2.93 -2.30 -10.68
N ILE A 22 -4.26 -2.24 -10.59
CA ILE A 22 -5.19 -3.15 -11.26
C ILE A 22 -6.28 -2.36 -11.97
N PRO A 23 -7.02 -2.94 -12.94
CA PRO A 23 -8.16 -2.26 -13.52
C PRO A 23 -9.12 -1.78 -12.41
N CYS A 24 -9.42 -0.48 -12.40
CA CYS A 24 -10.35 0.15 -11.46
C CYS A 24 -9.94 0.08 -9.96
N GLY A 25 -8.66 -0.09 -9.64
CA GLY A 25 -8.24 -0.12 -8.24
C GLY A 25 -6.78 -0.46 -7.95
N THR A 26 -6.55 -0.90 -6.72
CA THR A 26 -5.23 -1.30 -6.21
C THR A 26 -5.33 -2.62 -5.46
N ALA A 27 -4.37 -3.52 -5.68
CA ALA A 27 -4.21 -4.74 -4.90
C ALA A 27 -3.09 -4.57 -3.85
N ILE A 28 -3.33 -5.03 -2.63
CA ILE A 28 -2.35 -5.08 -1.54
C ILE A 28 -2.11 -6.54 -1.16
N ARG A 29 -0.87 -6.94 -0.93
CA ARG A 29 -0.55 -8.28 -0.42
C ARG A 29 0.58 -8.28 0.61
N ASP A 30 0.66 -9.39 1.35
CA ASP A 30 1.79 -9.71 2.20
C ASP A 30 3.02 -10.09 1.35
N SER A 31 4.12 -9.36 1.52
CA SER A 31 5.38 -9.66 0.84
C SER A 31 5.99 -10.99 1.27
N LYS A 32 5.73 -11.43 2.51
CA LYS A 32 6.29 -12.67 3.06
C LYS A 32 5.54 -13.91 2.59
N HIS A 33 4.24 -13.78 2.33
CA HIS A 33 3.41 -14.86 1.84
C HIS A 33 2.69 -14.47 0.53
N PRO A 34 3.44 -14.25 -0.57
CA PRO A 34 2.88 -13.78 -1.83
C PRO A 34 1.88 -14.75 -2.47
N THR A 35 1.91 -16.02 -2.07
CA THR A 35 1.03 -17.09 -2.54
C THR A 35 -0.32 -17.13 -1.83
N HIS A 36 -0.49 -16.41 -0.70
CA HIS A 36 -1.77 -16.38 0.04
C HIS A 36 -2.82 -15.47 -0.61
N GLY A 37 -2.49 -14.82 -1.72
CA GLY A 37 -3.39 -13.94 -2.47
C GLY A 37 -3.16 -12.46 -2.17
N HIS A 38 -4.17 -11.65 -2.48
CA HIS A 38 -4.13 -10.20 -2.32
C HIS A 38 -5.53 -9.67 -2.01
N LEU A 39 -5.58 -8.48 -1.41
CA LEU A 39 -6.80 -7.72 -1.12
C LEU A 39 -6.96 -6.63 -2.19
N PRO A 40 -7.98 -6.68 -3.05
CA PRO A 40 -8.27 -5.60 -3.99
C PRO A 40 -9.10 -4.50 -3.32
N PHE A 41 -8.78 -3.25 -3.65
CA PHE A 41 -9.52 -2.05 -3.25
C PHE A 41 -9.97 -1.29 -4.49
N PRO A 42 -11.24 -0.87 -4.60
CA PRO A 42 -11.70 0.04 -5.63
C PRO A 42 -10.94 1.37 -5.59
N SER A 43 -10.78 2.04 -6.73
CA SER A 43 -10.06 3.33 -6.82
C SER A 43 -10.54 4.36 -5.80
N ALA A 44 -11.86 4.52 -5.61
CA ALA A 44 -12.40 5.50 -4.69
C ALA A 44 -12.00 5.26 -3.22
N GLU A 45 -11.95 3.99 -2.80
CA GLU A 45 -11.52 3.64 -1.43
C GLU A 45 -10.03 3.83 -1.25
N TRP A 46 -9.25 3.47 -2.27
CA TRP A 46 -7.80 3.67 -2.26
C TRP A 46 -7.44 5.16 -2.20
N ASP A 47 -8.13 6.00 -2.96
CA ASP A 47 -7.94 7.46 -2.95
C ASP A 47 -8.31 8.07 -1.60
N ALA A 48 -9.42 7.62 -0.99
CA ALA A 48 -9.81 8.04 0.34
C ALA A 48 -8.75 7.66 1.40
N PHE A 49 -8.23 6.44 1.34
CA PHE A 49 -7.16 5.97 2.22
C PHE A 49 -5.90 6.85 2.10
N LEU A 50 -5.44 7.11 0.87
CA LEU A 50 -4.27 7.95 0.62
C LEU A 50 -4.49 9.39 1.09
N THR A 51 -5.65 9.98 0.78
CA THR A 51 -5.98 11.35 1.20
C THR A 51 -5.94 11.48 2.72
N THR A 52 -6.53 10.52 3.43
CA THR A 52 -6.59 10.53 4.89
C THR A 52 -5.20 10.38 5.51
N THR A 53 -4.40 9.42 5.01
CA THR A 53 -3.05 9.14 5.53
C THR A 53 -2.04 10.26 5.23
N LEU A 54 -2.13 10.89 4.06
CA LEU A 54 -1.30 12.05 3.69
C LEU A 54 -1.70 13.32 4.46
N THR A 55 -2.98 13.50 4.76
CA THR A 55 -3.43 14.66 5.55
C THR A 55 -2.96 14.54 7.00
N THR A 56 -2.97 13.34 7.59
CA THR A 56 -2.47 13.10 8.95
C THR A 56 -0.97 13.34 9.09
N SER A 57 -0.18 13.16 8.02
CA SER A 57 1.28 13.42 8.05
C SER A 57 1.65 14.91 7.99
N HIS A 58 0.67 15.81 7.84
CA HIS A 58 0.84 17.26 7.88
C HIS A 58 0.26 17.93 9.15
N LEU A 59 -0.11 17.16 10.18
CA LEU A 59 -0.40 17.78 11.49
C LEU A 59 0.88 18.44 12.03
N PRO A 60 0.84 19.72 12.44
CA PRO A 60 2.00 20.36 13.04
C PRO A 60 2.39 19.57 14.29
N ARG A 61 3.65 19.14 14.30
CA ARG A 61 4.29 18.54 15.48
C ARG A 61 4.31 19.62 16.58
N THR A 62 3.32 19.62 17.46
CA THR A 62 3.45 20.29 18.77
C THR A 62 4.28 19.41 19.68
#